data_AF-A0A0C2W411-F1
#
_entry.id   AF-A0A0C2W411-F1
#
_cell.length_a   1.000
_cell.length_b   1.000
_cell.length_c   1.000
_cell.angle_alpha   90.00
_cell.angle_beta   90.00
_cell.angle_gamma   90.00
#
_symmetry.space_group_name_H-M   'P 1'
#
loop_
_entity.id
_entity.type
_entity.pdbx_description
1 polymer ?
#
loop_
_entity_poly.entity_id
_entity_poly.type
_entity_poly.pdbx_seq_one_letter_code
_entity_poly.pdbx_strand_id
1 'polypeptide(L)'
;MVMKIFLFIIGFAVLAFVSCTHSSIAWETLIKEKSGYCANKFQDKEEMEACEVKHLAVQHAKKECQNYTHPEYCLAIAEYSWENYIKYVIKRKPTKQDAQSYPMICGDKESKK
;
A
#
# COMPACT_ATOMS: atom_id res chain seq x y z
N MET A 1 50.42 -9.00 -42.96
CA MET A 1 50.27 -7.53 -42.99
C MET A 1 48.86 -7.21 -42.48
N VAL A 2 48.76 -6.64 -41.27
CA VAL A 2 47.66 -5.82 -40.69
C VAL A 2 46.20 -6.37 -40.78
N MET A 3 45.64 -7.02 -39.75
CA MET A 3 44.89 -6.48 -38.58
C MET A 3 43.40 -6.13 -38.82
N LYS A 4 42.55 -6.54 -37.85
CA LYS A 4 41.19 -6.06 -37.43
C LYS A 4 40.06 -7.09 -37.63
N ILE A 5 39.05 -7.29 -36.78
CA ILE A 5 38.66 -6.93 -35.39
C ILE A 5 37.42 -7.83 -35.11
N PHE A 6 37.27 -8.33 -33.88
CA PHE A 6 36.08 -9.01 -33.35
C PHE A 6 34.78 -8.20 -33.52
N LEU A 7 33.61 -8.85 -33.65
CA LEU A 7 32.42 -8.53 -32.84
C LEU A 7 31.26 -9.54 -33.05
N PHE A 8 30.91 -10.16 -31.92
CA PHE A 8 29.60 -10.73 -31.55
C PHE A 8 28.44 -9.74 -31.78
N ILE A 9 27.19 -10.24 -31.74
CA ILE A 9 25.95 -9.68 -31.14
C ILE A 9 24.75 -10.26 -31.93
N ILE A 10 24.22 -11.43 -31.56
CA ILE A 10 23.07 -11.60 -30.64
C ILE A 10 21.97 -10.56 -30.89
N GLY A 11 21.16 -10.81 -31.93
CA GLY A 11 19.89 -10.13 -32.16
C GLY A 11 18.76 -10.78 -31.34
N PHE A 12 18.76 -10.56 -30.03
CA PHE A 12 17.61 -10.80 -29.17
C PHE A 12 17.33 -9.52 -28.40
N ALA A 13 16.61 -8.60 -29.05
CA ALA A 13 16.14 -7.37 -28.43
C ALA A 13 14.62 -7.27 -28.64
N VAL A 14 13.88 -8.21 -28.05
CA VAL A 14 12.49 -7.93 -27.67
C VAL A 14 12.58 -7.18 -26.35
N LEU A 15 12.71 -5.86 -26.46
CA LEU A 15 12.51 -4.91 -25.37
C LEU A 15 11.05 -4.96 -24.95
N ALA A 16 10.70 -5.92 -24.10
CA ALA A 16 9.49 -5.85 -23.32
C ALA A 16 9.71 -4.79 -22.24
N PHE A 17 9.42 -3.53 -22.58
CA PHE A 17 9.08 -2.50 -21.61
C PHE A 17 7.74 -2.92 -20.96
N VAL A 18 7.80 -3.86 -20.01
CA VAL A 18 6.68 -4.07 -19.10
C VAL A 18 6.79 -2.96 -18.07
N SER A 19 5.99 -1.92 -18.31
CA SER A 19 5.76 -0.78 -17.44
C SER A 19 5.73 -1.21 -15.98
N CYS A 20 6.64 -0.67 -15.18
CA CYS A 20 6.64 -0.76 -13.73
C CYS A 20 5.51 0.12 -13.19
N THR A 21 4.25 -0.21 -13.50
CA THR A 21 3.08 0.40 -12.86
C THR A 21 2.94 -0.27 -11.50
N HIS A 22 3.64 0.28 -10.51
CA HIS A 22 3.43 -0.02 -9.11
C HIS A 22 1.98 0.41 -8.78
N SER A 23 1.02 -0.49 -9.00
CA SER A 23 -0.39 -0.18 -8.81
C SER A 23 -0.69 -0.08 -7.33
N SER A 24 -0.47 1.09 -6.75
CA SER A 24 -0.88 1.40 -5.39
C SER A 24 -2.40 1.35 -5.33
N ILE A 25 -2.96 0.34 -4.65
CA ILE A 25 -4.42 0.23 -4.48
C ILE A 25 -4.93 1.42 -3.69
N ALA A 26 -6.03 2.02 -4.16
CA ALA A 26 -6.73 3.09 -3.45
C ALA A 26 -7.27 2.60 -2.08
N TRP A 27 -7.16 3.44 -1.06
CA TRP A 27 -7.68 3.14 0.29
C TRP A 27 -9.18 2.84 0.26
N GLU A 28 -9.93 3.62 -0.52
CA GLU A 28 -11.38 3.49 -0.73
C GLU A 28 -11.80 2.11 -1.26
N THR A 29 -10.98 1.50 -2.11
CA THR A 29 -11.21 0.13 -2.58
C THR A 29 -11.13 -0.82 -1.39
N LEU A 30 -10.06 -0.74 -0.62
CA LEU A 30 -9.80 -1.62 0.53
C LEU A 30 -10.83 -1.49 1.65
N ILE A 31 -11.54 -0.36 1.74
CA ILE A 31 -12.65 -0.18 2.71
C ILE A 31 -13.77 -1.19 2.45
N LYS A 32 -14.05 -1.48 1.18
CA LYS A 32 -15.17 -2.34 0.74
C LYS A 32 -14.78 -3.81 0.64
N GLU A 33 -13.48 -4.08 0.55
CA GLU A 33 -12.96 -5.42 0.28
C GLU A 33 -12.77 -6.28 1.54
N LYS A 34 -12.91 -7.60 1.35
CA LYS A 34 -12.77 -8.61 2.41
C LYS A 34 -11.33 -9.16 2.47
N SER A 35 -11.07 -9.97 3.51
CA SER A 35 -9.84 -10.76 3.60
C SER A 35 -9.63 -11.61 2.34
N GLY A 36 -8.38 -11.70 1.88
CA GLY A 36 -8.03 -12.46 0.68
C GLY A 36 -8.05 -11.66 -0.62
N TYR A 37 -8.52 -10.40 -0.62
CA TYR A 37 -8.47 -9.52 -1.79
C TYR A 37 -7.07 -9.41 -2.39
N CYS A 38 -6.04 -9.18 -1.56
CA CYS A 38 -4.66 -9.00 -2.02
C CYS A 38 -4.10 -10.24 -2.73
N ALA A 39 -4.34 -11.43 -2.17
CA ALA A 39 -3.91 -12.70 -2.76
C ALA A 39 -4.60 -13.01 -4.09
N ASN A 40 -5.82 -12.51 -4.30
CA ASN A 40 -6.54 -12.65 -5.57
C ASN A 40 -6.12 -11.59 -6.59
N LYS A 41 -5.61 -10.44 -6.13
CA LYS A 41 -5.29 -9.29 -6.98
C LYS A 41 -3.87 -9.33 -7.53
N PHE A 42 -2.91 -9.85 -6.77
CA PHE A 42 -1.49 -9.85 -7.13
C PHE A 42 -0.91 -11.25 -7.17
N GLN A 43 -0.05 -11.46 -8.16
CA GLN A 43 0.78 -12.66 -8.26
C GLN A 43 2.18 -12.42 -7.68
N ASP A 44 2.65 -11.18 -7.72
CA ASP A 44 3.92 -10.80 -7.10
C ASP A 44 3.79 -10.78 -5.57
N LYS A 45 4.75 -11.43 -4.91
CA LYS A 45 4.76 -11.55 -3.44
C LYS A 45 4.94 -10.20 -2.77
N GLU A 46 5.75 -9.31 -3.35
CA GLU A 46 6.03 -8.01 -2.77
C GLU A 46 4.82 -7.08 -2.84
N GLU A 47 4.13 -7.04 -3.99
CA GLU A 47 2.89 -6.30 -4.18
C GLU A 47 1.75 -6.84 -3.31
N MET A 48 1.64 -8.17 -3.19
CA MET A 48 0.68 -8.82 -2.30
C MET A 48 0.93 -8.41 -0.85
N GLU A 49 2.17 -8.48 -0.36
CA GLU A 49 2.53 -8.09 1.01
C GLU A 49 2.24 -6.61 1.26
N ALA A 50 2.60 -5.72 0.31
CA ALA A 50 2.31 -4.29 0.41
C ALA A 50 0.80 -4.01 0.47
N CYS A 51 0.01 -4.72 -0.36
CA CYS A 51 -1.45 -4.67 -0.30
C CYS A 51 -1.98 -5.13 1.05
N GLU A 52 -1.50 -6.25 1.59
CA GLU A 52 -1.95 -6.79 2.87
C GLU A 52 -1.69 -5.83 4.02
N VAL A 53 -0.52 -5.19 4.03
CA VAL A 53 -0.19 -4.14 5.02
C VAL A 53 -1.19 -2.98 4.90
N LYS A 54 -1.46 -2.48 3.69
CA LYS A 54 -2.44 -1.39 3.50
C LYS A 54 -3.86 -1.83 3.87
N HIS A 55 -4.27 -3.06 3.55
CA HIS A 55 -5.59 -3.60 3.90
C HIS A 55 -5.76 -3.72 5.41
N LEU A 56 -4.74 -4.17 6.14
CA LEU A 56 -4.75 -4.19 7.60
C LEU A 56 -4.87 -2.80 8.20
N ALA A 57 -4.17 -1.80 7.64
CA ALA A 57 -4.27 -0.41 8.11
C ALA A 57 -5.69 0.15 7.92
N VAL A 58 -6.34 -0.20 6.80
CA VAL A 58 -7.74 0.15 6.52
C VAL A 58 -8.69 -0.56 7.49
N GLN A 59 -8.50 -1.84 7.77
CA GLN A 59 -9.35 -2.56 8.74
C GLN A 59 -9.18 -2.02 10.16
N HIS A 60 -7.95 -1.68 10.56
CA HIS A 60 -7.67 -1.00 11.82
C HIS A 60 -8.42 0.34 11.87
N ALA A 61 -8.31 1.15 10.81
CA ALA A 61 -9.01 2.43 10.70
C ALA A 61 -10.53 2.28 10.83
N LYS A 62 -11.13 1.33 10.11
CA LYS A 62 -12.58 1.03 10.18
C LYS A 62 -13.03 0.68 11.59
N LYS A 63 -12.26 -0.15 12.29
CA LYS A 63 -12.59 -0.58 13.66
C LYS A 63 -12.59 0.61 14.63
N GLU A 64 -11.63 1.51 14.50
CA GLU A 64 -11.56 2.71 15.34
C GLU A 64 -12.65 3.72 14.95
N CYS A 65 -12.86 3.95 13.65
CA CYS A 65 -13.80 4.95 13.12
C CYS A 65 -15.30 4.63 13.35
N GLN A 66 -15.67 3.36 13.54
CA GLN A 66 -17.08 2.95 13.60
C GLN A 66 -17.91 3.65 14.71
N ASN A 67 -17.25 4.18 15.74
CA ASN A 67 -17.91 4.83 16.88
C ASN A 67 -17.79 6.36 16.88
N TYR A 68 -17.26 6.97 15.82
CA TYR A 68 -17.17 8.43 15.70
C TYR A 68 -18.47 9.01 15.14
N THR A 69 -18.74 10.28 15.43
CA THR A 69 -19.92 11.01 14.93
C THR A 69 -19.98 11.03 13.40
N HIS A 70 -18.80 11.10 12.75
CA HIS A 70 -18.65 11.09 11.30
C HIS A 70 -17.63 10.01 10.88
N PRO A 71 -18.04 8.74 10.74
CA PRO A 71 -17.14 7.63 10.42
C PRO A 71 -16.42 7.80 9.08
N GLU A 72 -17.09 8.34 8.07
CA GLU A 72 -16.53 8.62 6.75
C GLU A 72 -15.42 9.68 6.80
N TYR A 73 -15.64 10.76 7.56
CA TYR A 73 -14.62 11.79 7.76
C TYR A 73 -13.42 11.25 8.55
N CYS A 74 -13.69 10.44 9.57
CA CYS A 74 -12.66 9.72 10.31
C CYS A 74 -11.80 8.84 9.38
N LEU A 75 -12.42 8.09 8.46
CA LEU A 75 -11.71 7.23 7.51
C LEU A 75 -10.84 8.02 6.51
N ALA A 76 -11.28 9.21 6.09
CA ALA A 76 -10.48 10.09 5.24
C ALA A 76 -9.25 10.64 5.98
N ILE A 77 -9.40 11.04 7.25
CA ILE A 77 -8.23 11.45 8.06
C ILE A 77 -7.32 10.25 8.34
N ALA A 78 -7.87 9.04 8.50
CA ALA A 78 -7.11 7.82 8.71
C ALA A 78 -6.16 7.53 7.54
N GLU A 79 -6.65 7.67 6.31
CA GLU A 79 -5.82 7.52 5.10
C GLU A 79 -4.65 8.51 5.13
N TYR A 80 -4.94 9.80 5.33
CA TYR A 80 -3.91 10.83 5.44
C TYR A 80 -2.91 10.51 6.56
N SER A 81 -3.39 10.11 7.73
CA SER A 81 -2.55 9.78 8.89
C SER A 81 -1.65 8.58 8.62
N TRP A 82 -2.17 7.54 7.98
CA TRP A 82 -1.39 6.38 7.56
C TRP A 82 -0.28 6.75 6.59
N GLU A 83 -0.60 7.52 5.53
CA GLU A 83 0.39 7.95 4.53
C GLU A 83 1.51 8.80 5.12
N ASN A 84 1.18 9.67 6.08
CA ASN A 84 2.17 10.47 6.78
C ASN A 84 3.00 9.62 7.75
N TYR A 85 2.38 8.65 8.43
CA TYR A 85 3.06 7.75 9.34
C TYR A 85 4.12 6.90 8.61
N ILE A 86 3.76 6.30 7.47
CA ILE A 86 4.71 5.52 6.67
C ILE A 86 5.82 6.40 6.07
N LYS A 87 5.53 7.67 5.76
CA LYS A 87 6.49 8.57 5.13
C LYS A 87 7.49 9.17 6.13
N TYR A 88 7.02 9.57 7.31
CA TYR A 88 7.82 10.37 8.24
C TYR A 88 8.23 9.63 9.50
N VAL A 89 7.49 8.60 9.92
CA VAL A 89 7.78 7.85 11.16
C VAL A 89 8.47 6.53 10.86
N ILE A 90 7.95 5.77 9.91
CA ILE A 90 8.51 4.47 9.55
C ILE A 90 9.64 4.65 8.52
N LYS A 91 10.89 4.52 8.97
CA LYS A 91 12.08 4.65 8.10
C LYS A 91 12.47 3.35 7.37
N ARG A 92 11.69 2.28 7.55
CA ARG A 92 11.89 0.95 6.93
C ARG A 92 10.68 0.58 6.07
N LYS A 93 10.69 -0.59 5.43
CA LYS A 93 9.49 -1.11 4.78
C LYS A 93 8.36 -1.28 5.82
N PRO A 94 7.14 -0.75 5.58
CA PRO A 94 6.00 -0.93 6.47
C PRO A 94 5.64 -2.41 6.64
N THR A 95 5.24 -2.80 7.85
CA THR A 95 4.87 -4.17 8.21
C THR A 95 3.43 -4.26 8.69
N LYS A 96 2.92 -5.49 8.80
CA LYS A 96 1.59 -5.77 9.34
C LYS A 96 1.42 -5.23 10.77
N GLN A 97 2.48 -5.25 11.57
CA GLN A 97 2.46 -4.70 12.92
C GLN A 97 2.30 -3.18 12.92
N ASP A 98 3.00 -2.48 12.02
CA ASP A 98 2.85 -1.02 11.88
C ASP A 98 1.42 -0.66 11.48
N ALA A 99 0.82 -1.40 10.54
CA ALA A 99 -0.56 -1.22 10.10
C ALA A 99 -1.61 -1.45 11.21
N GLN A 100 -1.33 -2.32 12.17
CA GLN A 100 -2.24 -2.62 13.27
C GLN A 100 -2.09 -1.68 14.48
N SER A 101 -1.02 -0.88 14.52
CA SER A 101 -0.64 -0.09 15.70
C SER A 101 -0.37 1.39 15.41
N TYR A 102 -0.50 1.84 14.16
CA TYR A 102 -0.27 3.25 13.84
C TYR A 102 -1.24 4.16 14.60
N PRO A 103 -0.77 5.32 15.10
CA PRO A 103 -1.61 6.24 15.84
C PRO A 103 -2.63 6.88 14.89
N MET A 104 -3.87 6.43 15.01
CA MET A 104 -5.01 6.97 14.28
C MET A 104 -5.44 8.30 14.89
N ILE A 105 -5.27 9.37 14.14
CA ILE A 105 -5.73 10.70 14.54
C ILE A 105 -7.13 10.87 13.98
N CYS A 106 -8.14 10.88 14.83
CA CYS A 106 -9.52 11.14 14.43
C CYS A 106 -10.07 12.25 15.33
N GLY A 107 -10.83 13.18 14.76
CA GLY A 107 -11.45 14.28 15.52
C GLY A 107 -12.37 13.78 16.63
N ASP A 108 -12.71 14.63 17.60
CA ASP A 108 -13.33 14.25 18.88
C ASP A 108 -14.40 13.14 18.78
N LYS A 109 -14.17 12.04 19.54
CA LYS A 109 -15.26 11.13 19.91
C LYS A 109 -16.21 11.95 20.78
N GLU A 110 -17.46 12.14 20.37
CA GLU A 110 -18.45 12.65 21.32
C GLU A 110 -18.52 11.67 22.49
N SER A 111 -18.02 12.12 23.64
CA SER A 111 -18.25 11.42 24.90
C SER A 111 -19.75 11.48 25.14
N LYS A 112 -20.42 10.33 25.07
CA LYS A 112 -21.81 10.22 25.56
C LYS A 112 -21.79 10.63 27.03
N LYS A 113 -22.13 11.90 27.29
CA LYS A 113 -22.44 12.42 28.61
C LYS A 113 -23.84 11.98 29.00
#